data_AF-A0A8S9YDP9-F1
#
_entry.id   AF-A0A8S9YDP9-F1
#
_cell.length_a   1.000
_cell.length_b   1.000
_cell.length_c   1.000
_cell.angle_alpha   90.00
_cell.angle_beta   90.00
_cell.angle_gamma   90.00
#
_symmetry.space_group_name_H-M   'P 1'
#
loop_
_entity.id
_entity.type
_entity.pdbx_description
1 polymer ?
#
loop_
_entity_poly.entity_id
_entity_poly.type
_entity_poly.pdbx_seq_one_letter_code
_entity_poly.pdbx_strand_id
1 'polypeptide(L)'
;MAEKVVALASSKLRCSPATFSESLRIAVQSGRPALAKFLTYARVEMRPPKIADINPAITQAMNLLNALKSGRWKSVTVKDGILNAVVTVEVLAWFFVGEIIGRRSIIGYSRVPGAYIKSHI
;
A
#
# COMPACT_ATOMS: atom_id res chain seq x y z
N MET A 1 -34.39 12.83 -26.17
CA MET A 1 -34.87 11.89 -25.13
C MET A 1 -33.86 11.68 -24.00
N ALA A 2 -32.54 11.69 -24.28
CA ALA A 2 -31.48 11.58 -23.27
C ALA A 2 -31.42 12.73 -22.25
N GLU A 3 -31.68 13.98 -22.66
CA GLU A 3 -31.72 15.13 -21.73
C GLU A 3 -32.80 15.01 -20.65
N LYS A 4 -33.96 14.42 -20.97
CA LYS A 4 -35.06 14.25 -20.01
C LYS A 4 -34.73 13.23 -18.92
N VAL A 5 -33.87 12.25 -19.21
CA VAL A 5 -33.41 11.24 -18.24
C VAL A 5 -32.39 11.83 -17.27
N VAL A 6 -31.46 12.67 -17.76
CA VAL A 6 -30.48 13.36 -16.91
C VAL A 6 -31.14 14.42 -16.02
N ALA A 7 -32.14 15.14 -16.53
CA ALA A 7 -32.91 16.12 -15.76
C ALA A 7 -33.76 15.48 -14.64
N LEU A 8 -34.37 14.31 -14.90
CA LEU A 8 -35.12 13.54 -13.89
C LEU A 8 -34.21 12.86 -12.85
N ALA A 9 -32.97 12.53 -13.22
CA ALA A 9 -31.96 12.03 -12.28
C ALA A 9 -31.49 13.13 -11.31
N SER A 10 -31.34 14.36 -11.80
CA SER A 10 -30.94 15.52 -10.99
C SER A 10 -32.04 15.98 -10.01
N SER A 11 -33.33 15.82 -10.36
CA SER A 11 -34.44 16.20 -9.47
C SER A 11 -34.65 15.23 -8.28
N LYS A 12 -34.21 13.97 -8.40
CA LYS A 12 -34.27 12.95 -7.32
C LYS A 12 -33.06 12.97 -6.36
N LEU A 13 -32.08 13.83 -6.62
CA LEU A 13 -30.90 14.04 -5.76
C LEU A 13 -31.17 14.98 -4.57
N ARG A 14 -32.40 15.47 -4.40
CA ARG A 14 -32.77 16.26 -3.25
C ARG A 14 -33.13 15.34 -2.07
N CYS A 15 -32.11 15.05 -1.26
CA CYS A 15 -32.21 14.78 0.17
C CYS A 15 -33.15 13.62 0.57
N SER A 16 -32.66 12.38 0.53
CA SER A 16 -33.22 11.31 1.36
C SER A 16 -32.09 10.45 1.93
N PRO A 17 -32.08 10.12 3.24
CA PRO A 17 -31.08 9.24 3.84
C PRO A 17 -31.03 7.83 3.19
N ALA A 18 -32.00 7.51 2.33
CA ALA A 18 -32.05 6.29 1.54
C ALA A 18 -31.17 6.30 0.26
N THR A 19 -30.72 7.44 -0.25
CA THR A 19 -29.85 7.47 -1.45
C THR A 19 -28.37 7.26 -1.14
N PHE A 20 -27.91 7.65 0.06
CA PHE A 20 -26.54 7.37 0.52
C PHE A 20 -26.32 5.88 0.77
N SER A 21 -27.30 5.19 1.35
CA SER A 21 -27.21 3.73 1.54
C SER A 21 -27.16 2.99 0.20
N GLU A 22 -27.89 3.46 -0.81
CA GLU A 22 -27.90 2.84 -2.13
C GLU A 22 -26.61 3.09 -2.92
N SER A 23 -26.06 4.31 -2.87
CA SER A 23 -24.75 4.59 -3.48
C SER A 23 -23.62 3.83 -2.81
N LEU A 24 -23.67 3.65 -1.48
CA LEU A 24 -22.73 2.82 -0.73
C LEU A 24 -22.85 1.35 -1.13
N ARG A 25 -24.07 0.83 -1.34
CA ARG A 25 -24.32 -0.54 -1.80
C ARG A 25 -23.76 -0.77 -3.19
N ILE A 26 -23.97 0.15 -4.11
CA ILE A 26 -23.40 0.10 -5.46
C ILE A 26 -21.87 0.13 -5.38
N ALA A 27 -21.29 1.06 -4.61
CA ALA A 27 -19.84 1.16 -4.44
C ALA A 27 -19.23 -0.12 -3.84
N VAL A 28 -19.88 -0.71 -2.84
CA VAL A 28 -19.47 -1.99 -2.23
C VAL A 28 -19.60 -3.14 -3.23
N GLN A 29 -20.69 -3.21 -4.01
CA GLN A 29 -20.86 -4.24 -5.03
C GLN A 29 -19.81 -4.14 -6.14
N SER A 30 -19.46 -2.92 -6.56
CA SER A 30 -18.39 -2.67 -7.54
C SER A 30 -17.00 -2.95 -6.97
N GLY A 31 -16.75 -2.66 -5.69
CA GLY A 31 -15.45 -2.87 -5.03
C GLY A 31 -15.19 -4.30 -4.57
N ARG A 32 -16.24 -5.10 -4.34
CA ARG A 32 -16.15 -6.51 -3.91
C ARG A 32 -15.21 -7.38 -4.73
N PRO A 33 -15.26 -7.42 -6.07
CA PRO A 33 -14.36 -8.29 -6.85
C PRO A 33 -12.89 -7.89 -6.72
N ALA A 34 -12.58 -6.60 -6.62
CA ALA A 34 -11.21 -6.12 -6.44
C ALA A 34 -10.67 -6.48 -5.04
N LEU A 35 -11.49 -6.28 -4.01
CA LEU A 35 -11.14 -6.66 -2.63
C LEU A 35 -10.99 -8.18 -2.48
N ALA A 36 -11.86 -8.98 -3.10
CA ALA A 36 -11.75 -10.43 -3.07
C ALA A 36 -10.41 -10.90 -3.66
N LYS A 37 -10.02 -10.38 -4.83
CA LYS A 37 -8.72 -10.67 -5.44
C LYS A 37 -7.55 -10.22 -4.56
N PHE A 38 -7.62 -9.00 -4.02
CA PHE A 38 -6.61 -8.47 -3.11
C PHE A 38 -6.43 -9.38 -1.89
N LEU A 39 -7.52 -9.81 -1.25
CA LEU A 39 -7.48 -10.68 -0.08
C LEU A 39 -6.87 -12.06 -0.40
N THR A 40 -7.16 -12.61 -1.59
CA THR A 40 -6.56 -13.88 -2.02
C THR A 40 -5.04 -13.79 -2.13
N TYR A 41 -4.51 -12.75 -2.80
CA TYR A 41 -3.06 -12.57 -2.95
C TYR A 41 -2.39 -12.14 -1.65
N ALA A 42 -2.97 -11.19 -0.93
CA ALA A 42 -2.45 -10.72 0.35
C ALA A 42 -2.29 -11.85 1.36
N ARG A 43 -3.19 -12.84 1.37
CA ARG A 43 -3.09 -13.99 2.28
C ARG A 43 -1.84 -14.85 2.02
N VAL A 44 -1.39 -14.95 0.78
CA VAL A 44 -0.25 -15.80 0.41
C VAL A 44 1.05 -15.00 0.47
N GLU A 45 1.04 -13.76 -0.01
CA GLU A 45 2.24 -12.93 -0.18
C GLU A 45 2.59 -12.14 1.08
N MET A 46 1.58 -11.64 1.81
CA MET A 46 1.77 -10.87 3.05
C MET A 46 1.71 -11.74 4.30
N ARG A 47 1.89 -13.06 4.16
CA ARG A 47 1.95 -13.95 5.33
C ARG A 47 3.24 -13.65 6.12
N PRO A 48 3.20 -13.66 7.46
CA PRO A 48 4.43 -13.69 8.21
C PRO A 48 5.25 -14.93 7.80
N PRO A 49 6.58 -14.80 7.68
CA PRO A 49 7.44 -15.90 7.26
C PRO A 49 7.34 -17.07 8.24
N LYS A 50 7.40 -18.30 7.73
CA LYS A 50 7.51 -19.48 8.59
C LYS A 50 8.98 -19.64 9.00
N ILE A 51 9.24 -20.32 10.11
CA ILE A 51 10.60 -20.57 10.60
C ILE A 51 11.46 -21.28 9.54
N ALA A 52 10.86 -22.16 8.74
CA ALA A 52 11.53 -22.84 7.64
C ALA A 52 12.00 -21.89 6.51
N ASP A 53 11.36 -20.74 6.34
CA ASP A 53 11.68 -19.75 5.31
C ASP A 53 12.88 -18.87 5.71
N ILE A 54 13.29 -18.88 6.99
CA ILE A 54 14.34 -18.00 7.53
C ILE A 54 15.73 -18.43 7.06
N ASN A 55 16.05 -19.73 7.15
CA ASN A 55 17.34 -20.26 6.75
C ASN A 55 17.69 -19.93 5.28
N PRO A 56 16.80 -20.18 4.28
CA PRO A 56 17.10 -19.81 2.90
C PRO A 56 17.20 -18.30 2.67
N ALA A 57 16.48 -17.47 3.44
CA ALA A 57 16.62 -16.02 3.35
C ALA A 57 18.01 -15.54 3.81
N ILE A 58 18.53 -16.11 4.90
CA ILE A 58 19.88 -15.80 5.42
C ILE A 58 20.95 -16.21 4.41
N THR A 59 20.85 -17.39 3.82
CA THR A 59 21.83 -17.85 2.82
C THR A 59 21.84 -16.96 1.58
N GLN A 60 20.68 -16.50 1.13
CA GLN A 60 20.58 -15.53 0.03
C GLN A 60 21.23 -14.18 0.39
N ALA A 61 21.01 -13.67 1.61
CA ALA A 61 21.66 -12.45 2.08
C ALA A 61 23.20 -12.59 2.10
N MET A 62 23.72 -13.72 2.56
CA MET A 62 25.16 -13.99 2.55
C MET A 62 25.72 -14.06 1.13
N ASN A 63 24.97 -14.63 0.19
CA ASN A 63 25.36 -14.67 -1.22
C ASN A 63 25.42 -13.27 -1.86
N LEU A 64 24.52 -12.35 -1.47
CA LEU A 64 24.57 -10.95 -1.91
C LEU A 64 25.83 -10.26 -1.37
N LEU A 65 26.18 -10.47 -0.09
CA LEU A 65 27.42 -9.94 0.48
C LEU A 65 28.67 -10.47 -0.24
N ASN A 66 28.69 -11.76 -0.57
CA ASN A 66 29.78 -12.35 -1.33
C ASN A 66 29.82 -11.82 -2.78
N ALA A 67 28.66 -11.56 -3.40
CA ALA A 67 28.58 -10.93 -4.72
C ALA A 67 29.10 -9.48 -4.72
N LEU A 68 28.89 -8.74 -3.62
CA LEU A 68 29.46 -7.41 -3.43
C LEU A 68 30.99 -7.48 -3.29
N LYS A 69 31.50 -8.36 -2.42
CA LYS A 69 32.95 -8.57 -2.21
C LYS A 69 33.68 -9.02 -3.47
N SER A 70 33.07 -9.92 -4.25
CA SER A 70 33.66 -10.45 -5.49
C SER A 70 33.55 -9.49 -6.69
N GLY A 71 32.84 -8.36 -6.57
CA GLY A 71 32.67 -7.40 -7.66
C GLY A 71 31.64 -7.82 -8.73
N ARG A 72 30.93 -8.93 -8.52
CA ARG A 72 29.93 -9.49 -9.47
C ARG A 72 28.71 -8.58 -9.69
N TRP A 73 28.49 -7.61 -8.82
CA TRP A 73 27.45 -6.60 -8.97
C TRP A 73 27.64 -5.70 -10.21
N LYS A 74 28.88 -5.59 -10.73
CA LYS A 74 29.19 -4.78 -11.93
C LYS A 74 28.74 -5.42 -13.24
N SER A 75 28.48 -6.74 -13.25
CA SER A 75 28.04 -7.46 -14.45
C SER A 75 26.52 -7.56 -14.56
N VAL A 76 25.77 -6.87 -13.70
CA VAL A 76 24.30 -6.89 -13.67
C VAL A 76 23.75 -5.97 -14.76
N THR A 77 22.72 -6.43 -15.49
CA THR A 77 22.08 -5.60 -16.51
C THR A 77 21.30 -4.45 -15.88
N VAL A 78 21.12 -3.35 -16.62
CA VAL A 78 20.37 -2.18 -16.12
C VAL A 78 18.93 -2.55 -15.75
N LYS A 79 18.29 -3.46 -16.49
CA LYS A 79 16.92 -3.90 -16.22
C LYS A 79 16.83 -4.60 -14.87
N ASP A 80 17.76 -5.52 -14.60
CA ASP A 80 17.80 -6.26 -13.33
C ASP A 80 18.18 -5.33 -12.16
N GLY A 81 19.10 -4.39 -12.39
CA GLY A 81 19.49 -3.39 -11.40
C GLY A 81 18.31 -2.52 -10.97
N ILE A 82 17.52 -2.04 -11.93
CA ILE A 82 16.32 -1.23 -11.64
C ILE A 82 15.27 -2.06 -10.91
N LEU A 83 15.00 -3.29 -11.35
CA LEU A 83 14.03 -4.16 -10.68
C LEU A 83 14.40 -4.40 -9.20
N ASN A 84 15.67 -4.70 -8.94
CA ASN A 84 16.16 -4.85 -7.57
C ASN A 84 16.07 -3.54 -6.78
N ALA A 85 16.30 -2.39 -7.41
CA ALA A 85 16.16 -1.09 -6.77
C ALA A 85 14.70 -0.75 -6.41
N VAL A 86 13.72 -1.11 -7.24
CA VAL A 86 12.30 -0.91 -6.89
C VAL A 86 11.91 -1.75 -5.69
N VAL A 87 12.34 -3.01 -5.65
CA VAL A 87 12.08 -3.91 -4.50
C VAL A 87 12.75 -3.39 -3.22
N THR A 88 13.98 -2.86 -3.29
CA THR A 88 14.62 -2.29 -2.09
C THR A 88 13.88 -1.05 -1.58
N VAL A 89 13.38 -0.19 -2.47
CA VAL A 89 12.55 0.96 -2.09
C VAL A 89 11.23 0.50 -1.46
N GLU A 90 10.60 -0.55 -1.97
CA GLU A 90 9.39 -1.12 -1.36
C GLU A 90 9.62 -1.61 0.08
N VAL A 91 10.72 -2.34 0.32
CA VAL A 91 11.08 -2.81 1.67
C VAL A 91 11.34 -1.62 2.62
N LEU A 92 11.94 -0.54 2.14
CA LEU A 92 12.11 0.69 2.92
C LEU A 92 10.78 1.38 3.21
N ALA A 93 9.84 1.38 2.27
CA ALA A 93 8.50 1.93 2.51
C ALA A 93 7.78 1.19 3.65
N TRP A 94 7.94 -0.13 3.77
CA TRP A 94 7.40 -0.91 4.89
C TRP A 94 7.95 -0.49 6.25
N PHE A 95 9.21 -0.06 6.31
CA PHE A 95 9.79 0.50 7.54
C PHE A 95 9.06 1.79 7.97
N PHE A 96 8.79 2.70 7.03
CA PHE A 96 8.05 3.93 7.31
C PHE A 96 6.59 3.66 7.70
N VAL A 97 5.94 2.65 7.12
CA VAL A 97 4.61 2.21 7.55
C VAL A 97 4.64 1.73 9.01
N GLY A 98 5.68 0.98 9.40
CA GLY A 98 5.91 0.59 10.78
C GLY A 98 6.09 1.78 11.73
N GLU A 99 6.81 2.82 11.29
CA GLU A 99 6.97 4.07 12.04
C GLU A 99 5.64 4.80 12.22
N ILE A 100 4.78 4.85 11.18
CA ILE A 100 3.44 5.44 11.24
C ILE A 100 2.58 4.70 12.27
N ILE A 101 2.61 3.35 12.30
CA ILE A 101 1.89 2.54 13.28
C ILE A 101 2.45 2.79 14.69
N GLY A 102 3.78 2.85 14.85
CA GLY A 102 4.44 3.11 16.13
C GLY A 102 4.09 4.48 16.72
N ARG A 103 4.03 5.52 15.87
CA ARG A 103 3.64 6.88 16.26
C ARG A 103 2.14 7.06 16.44
N ARG A 104 1.32 6.22 15.80
CA ARG A 104 -0.14 6.36 15.71
C ARG A 104 -0.54 7.75 15.20
N SER A 105 0.17 8.25 14.20
CA SER A 105 -0.08 9.53 13.53
C SER A 105 0.36 9.42 12.07
N ILE A 106 -0.51 9.88 11.16
CA ILE A 106 -0.24 9.89 9.72
C ILE A 106 0.64 11.09 9.34
N ILE A 107 0.51 12.21 10.08
CA ILE A 107 1.22 13.47 9.80
C ILE A 107 1.80 14.01 11.10
N GLY A 108 3.13 14.10 11.19
CA GLY A 108 3.83 14.69 12.32
C GLY A 108 3.57 14.02 13.69
N TYR A 109 4.20 14.56 14.73
CA TYR A 109 3.98 14.12 16.10
C TYR A 109 2.91 14.98 16.77
N SER A 110 1.69 14.46 16.90
CA SER A 110 0.63 15.17 17.63
C SER A 110 0.76 15.05 19.15
N ARG A 111 1.45 14.02 19.66
CA ARG A 111 1.53 13.68 21.10
C ARG A 111 2.91 13.89 21.74
N VAL A 112 3.88 14.45 21.01
CA VAL A 112 5.23 14.72 21.54
C VAL A 112 5.37 16.23 21.81
N PRO A 113 5.58 16.66 23.06
CA PRO A 113 5.83 18.05 23.39
C PRO A 113 7.07 18.56 22.62
N GLY A 114 6.91 19.64 21.85
CA GLY A 114 8.01 20.28 21.11
C GLY A 114 8.23 19.81 19.67
N ALA A 115 7.53 18.77 19.20
CA ALA A 115 7.64 18.24 17.83
C ALA A 115 6.36 18.41 17.00
N TYR A 116 5.52 19.38 17.36
CA TYR A 116 4.32 19.73 16.60
C TYR A 116 4.65 20.75 15.52
N ILE A 117 4.11 20.54 14.32
CA ILE A 117 4.13 21.55 13.26
C ILE A 117 3.16 22.64 13.71
N LYS A 118 3.67 23.81 14.13
CA LYS A 118 2.83 25.01 14.29
C LYS A 118 2.38 25.45 12.90
N SER A 119 1.14 25.13 12.54
CA SER A 119 0.47 25.87 11.47
C SER A 119 0.24 27.30 12.00
N HIS A 120 1.10 28.23 11.61
CA HIS A 120 0.82 29.65 11.73
C HIS A 120 -0.29 29.98 10.71
N ILE A 121 -1.52 30.01 11.19
CA ILE A 121 -2.66 30.63 10.52
C ILE A 121 -3.26 31.66 11.46
#